data_AF-A0A2T1C437-F1
#
_entry.id   AF-A0A2T1C437-F1
#
_cell.length_a   1.000
_cell.length_b   1.000
_cell.length_c   1.000
_cell.angle_alpha   90.00
_cell.angle_beta   90.00
_cell.angle_gamma   90.00
#
_symmetry.space_group_name_H-M   'P 1'
#
loop_
_entity.id
_entity.type
_entity.pdbx_description
1 polymer ?
#
loop_
_entity_poly.entity_id
_entity_poly.type
_entity_poly.pdbx_seq_one_letter_code
_entity_poly.pdbx_strand_id
1 'polypeptide(L)'
;MNVYQKFFKLILAGNTNVPAMINAIVRATLQARNDTQDSTLTFRQVHIFHTEQSLQALTASAAWEEALKHYEISSTRLVHHVAKIEDSNVDRFRDLVEQLRMIVNPLDNAQNYIDLTSGISSLKSILAVFAYVLDIENIYSLEIDFSDDPATRKKQAGLFYHELVQEAISIEYRKFPPIREFDTFGKLNYTEVLRHRSIIDELVGSLTSLLPTGLDLEHLRESLLSGVNSRLIGEVTQESYSYRHSIFASSAGVEEVANIILTIVKNADLENKTLGQKLDEVRDVFSKNPKYFVNTETLEYLTKLITSVRNDIAHPSSRNGYSKELTAIQSRLSSQLAFAFLQFTTKTLSSFLDQNGQLVNIQILEAPIEEEQTFFYFGFDGDSTGDYLDTAFSQSSEDEVRQRSQIVHGAISELKKLICKETRDHNSVVFAEGDNILFKARYQVSLLNELQRIYKDKTGLTGTIGYGKTLPEVALAMRLSKAKGGDSVMGIALKDPGEAGSSGSTAG
;
A
#
# COMPACT_ATOMS: atom_id res chain seq x y z
N MET A 1 22.57 -14.32 24.95
CA MET A 1 21.51 -14.63 23.94
C MET A 1 22.03 -14.17 22.59
N ASN A 2 21.86 -14.99 21.56
CA ASN A 2 22.78 -15.20 20.43
C ASN A 2 23.25 -13.97 19.62
N VAL A 3 24.55 -14.04 19.27
CA VAL A 3 25.21 -13.31 18.18
C VAL A 3 24.40 -13.51 16.90
N TYR A 4 23.91 -12.42 16.30
CA TYR A 4 23.31 -12.44 14.96
C TYR A 4 24.36 -12.97 13.96
N GLN A 5 24.29 -14.26 13.62
CA GLN A 5 25.13 -14.81 12.56
C GLN A 5 24.71 -14.16 11.24
N LYS A 6 25.57 -13.29 10.71
CA LYS A 6 25.47 -12.75 9.36
C LYS A 6 25.58 -13.93 8.38
N PHE A 7 24.58 -14.14 7.55
CA PHE A 7 24.63 -15.18 6.52
C PHE A 7 24.60 -14.57 5.12
N PHE A 8 25.14 -15.30 4.15
CA PHE A 8 25.40 -14.82 2.80
C PHE A 8 24.50 -15.56 1.81
N LYS A 9 23.90 -14.84 0.87
CA LYS A 9 23.15 -15.41 -0.26
C LYS A 9 23.80 -14.98 -1.57
N LEU A 10 23.84 -15.89 -2.54
CA LEU A 10 24.26 -15.58 -3.91
C LEU A 10 23.04 -15.70 -4.83
N ILE A 11 22.87 -14.74 -5.72
CA ILE A 11 21.83 -14.75 -6.76
C ILE A 11 22.54 -14.66 -8.11
N LEU A 12 22.24 -15.58 -9.01
CA LEU A 12 22.79 -15.58 -10.36
C LEU A 12 21.82 -16.17 -11.36
N ALA A 13 22.12 -15.98 -12.64
CA ALA A 13 21.40 -16.63 -13.71
C ALA A 13 22.05 -17.96 -14.11
N GLY A 14 21.21 -18.91 -14.51
CA GLY A 14 21.65 -20.19 -15.09
C GLY A 14 22.24 -20.00 -16.49
N ASN A 15 23.03 -20.97 -16.93
CA ASN A 15 23.59 -21.01 -18.28
C ASN A 15 23.41 -22.40 -18.91
N THR A 16 23.33 -22.49 -20.24
CA THR A 16 23.43 -23.78 -20.95
C THR A 16 24.88 -24.28 -20.98
N ASN A 17 25.85 -23.37 -20.88
CA ASN A 17 27.24 -23.74 -20.56
C ASN A 17 27.41 -23.92 -19.04
N VAL A 18 27.25 -25.16 -18.57
CA VAL A 18 27.30 -25.51 -17.14
C VAL A 18 28.63 -25.09 -16.47
N PRO A 19 29.82 -25.38 -17.04
CA PRO A 19 31.08 -24.87 -16.51
C PRO A 19 31.09 -23.36 -16.22
N ALA A 20 30.59 -22.53 -17.14
CA ALA A 20 30.55 -21.08 -16.93
C ALA A 20 29.72 -20.67 -15.69
N MET A 21 28.55 -21.30 -15.49
CA MET A 21 27.70 -21.07 -14.33
C MET A 21 28.38 -21.51 -13.02
N ILE A 22 29.02 -22.68 -13.04
CA ILE A 22 29.68 -23.25 -11.86
C ILE A 22 30.93 -22.45 -11.47
N ASN A 23 31.69 -22.00 -12.47
CA ASN A 23 32.87 -21.16 -12.27
C ASN A 23 32.48 -19.82 -11.63
N ALA A 24 31.33 -19.25 -12.00
CA ALA A 24 30.79 -18.06 -11.35
C ALA A 24 30.48 -18.31 -9.86
N ILE A 25 29.83 -19.43 -9.51
CA ILE A 25 29.54 -19.80 -8.11
C ILE A 25 30.84 -19.98 -7.30
N VAL A 26 31.82 -20.69 -7.87
CA VAL A 26 33.13 -20.89 -7.24
C VAL A 26 33.81 -19.54 -7.02
N ARG A 27 33.90 -18.70 -8.05
CA ARG A 27 34.61 -17.42 -7.95
C ARG A 27 33.92 -16.44 -7.02
N ALA A 28 32.59 -16.40 -7.01
CA ALA A 28 31.80 -15.63 -6.04
C ALA A 28 32.09 -16.07 -4.60
N THR A 29 32.22 -17.38 -4.37
CA THR A 29 32.53 -17.93 -3.04
C THR A 29 33.94 -17.53 -2.62
N LEU A 30 34.93 -17.69 -3.50
CA LEU A 30 36.30 -17.23 -3.25
C LEU A 30 36.37 -15.72 -3.00
N GLN A 31 35.56 -14.93 -3.70
CA GLN A 31 35.47 -13.49 -3.47
C GLN A 31 34.88 -13.17 -2.10
N ALA A 32 33.79 -13.81 -1.71
CA ALA A 32 33.17 -13.59 -0.41
C ALA A 32 34.11 -13.99 0.74
N ARG A 33 34.89 -15.08 0.59
CA ARG A 33 35.97 -15.44 1.53
C ARG A 33 37.02 -14.34 1.66
N ASN A 34 37.44 -13.76 0.53
CA ASN A 34 38.40 -12.66 0.52
C ASN A 34 37.83 -11.37 1.15
N ASP A 35 36.61 -10.99 0.77
CA ASP A 35 35.92 -9.79 1.29
C ASP A 35 35.73 -9.83 2.82
N THR A 36 35.57 -11.03 3.38
CA THR A 36 35.31 -11.25 4.81
C THR A 36 36.53 -11.72 5.61
N GLN A 37 37.63 -12.05 4.93
CA GLN A 37 38.82 -12.69 5.52
C GLN A 37 38.52 -14.03 6.22
N ASP A 38 37.46 -14.73 5.80
CA ASP A 38 37.09 -16.05 6.29
C ASP A 38 37.23 -17.09 5.17
N SER A 39 38.27 -17.93 5.25
CA SER A 39 38.56 -18.97 4.25
C SER A 39 37.53 -20.10 4.21
N THR A 40 36.71 -20.25 5.26
CA THR A 40 35.69 -21.31 5.38
C THR A 40 34.31 -20.85 4.95
N LEU A 41 34.15 -19.55 4.65
CA LEU A 41 32.87 -18.98 4.26
C LEU A 41 32.31 -19.67 3.01
N THR A 42 31.00 -19.89 3.05
CA THR A 42 30.21 -20.38 1.93
C THR A 42 28.80 -19.82 2.01
N PHE A 43 28.19 -19.53 0.86
CA PHE A 43 26.82 -19.02 0.80
C PHE A 43 25.84 -20.02 1.43
N ARG A 44 24.93 -19.54 2.27
CA ARG A 44 23.89 -20.36 2.88
C ARG A 44 22.94 -20.91 1.81
N GLN A 45 22.62 -20.07 0.83
CA GLN A 45 21.80 -20.40 -0.33
C GLN A 45 22.39 -19.73 -1.57
N VAL A 46 22.40 -20.48 -2.68
CA VAL A 46 22.78 -20.00 -4.01
C VAL A 46 21.56 -20.13 -4.90
N HIS A 47 20.90 -19.01 -5.16
CA HIS A 47 19.68 -18.94 -5.97
C HIS A 47 20.05 -18.80 -7.44
N ILE A 48 19.63 -19.76 -8.26
CA ILE A 48 19.93 -19.82 -9.68
C ILE A 48 18.65 -19.69 -10.49
N PHE A 49 18.54 -18.62 -11.27
CA PHE A 49 17.40 -18.39 -12.17
C PHE A 49 17.70 -18.97 -13.55
N HIS A 50 17.08 -20.10 -13.87
CA HIS A 50 17.26 -20.84 -15.10
C HIS A 50 16.18 -20.52 -16.14
N THR A 51 16.56 -20.56 -17.42
CA THR A 51 15.64 -20.96 -18.49
C THR A 51 15.44 -22.48 -18.44
N GLU A 52 14.38 -23.01 -19.04
CA GLU A 52 14.17 -24.47 -19.11
C GLU A 52 15.38 -25.21 -19.70
N GLN A 53 15.96 -24.66 -20.77
CA GLN A 53 17.15 -25.23 -21.43
C GLN A 53 18.38 -25.23 -20.52
N SER A 54 18.58 -24.17 -19.72
CA SER A 54 19.69 -24.12 -18.78
C SER A 54 19.56 -25.16 -17.67
N LEU A 55 18.35 -25.34 -17.13
CA LEU A 55 18.13 -26.37 -16.10
C LEU A 55 18.34 -27.77 -16.67
N GLN A 56 17.84 -28.04 -17.89
CA GLN A 56 18.06 -29.31 -18.58
C GLN A 56 19.55 -29.59 -18.78
N ALA A 57 20.32 -28.61 -19.23
CA ALA A 57 21.77 -28.74 -19.42
C ALA A 57 22.50 -29.07 -18.11
N LEU A 58 22.10 -28.45 -16.99
CA LEU A 58 22.65 -28.75 -15.66
C LEU A 58 22.37 -30.20 -15.24
N THR A 59 21.14 -30.67 -15.44
CA THR A 59 20.73 -32.02 -15.04
C THR A 59 21.29 -33.14 -15.93
N ALA A 60 21.86 -32.80 -17.08
CA ALA A 60 22.41 -33.78 -18.03
C ALA A 60 23.75 -34.38 -17.59
N SER A 61 24.44 -33.80 -16.61
CA SER A 61 25.72 -34.27 -16.08
C SER A 61 25.83 -33.96 -14.60
N ALA A 62 26.54 -34.80 -13.84
CA ALA A 62 26.86 -34.56 -12.43
C ALA A 62 28.31 -34.07 -12.20
N ALA A 63 29.10 -33.87 -13.27
CA ALA A 63 30.52 -33.50 -13.16
C ALA A 63 30.75 -32.17 -12.41
N TRP A 64 29.76 -31.28 -12.46
CA TRP A 64 29.82 -30.00 -11.76
C TRP A 64 29.74 -30.12 -10.23
N GLU A 65 29.17 -31.20 -9.69
CA GLU A 65 29.09 -31.41 -8.23
C GLU A 65 30.49 -31.63 -7.66
N GLU A 66 31.33 -32.40 -8.35
CA GLU A 66 32.71 -32.63 -7.94
C GLU A 66 33.54 -31.33 -8.06
N ALA A 67 33.29 -30.53 -9.10
CA ALA A 67 33.92 -29.21 -9.25
C ALA A 67 33.59 -28.26 -8.09
N LEU A 68 32.35 -28.26 -7.59
CA LEU A 68 31.96 -27.47 -6.40
C LEU A 68 32.59 -28.01 -5.12
N LYS A 69 32.62 -29.34 -4.98
CA LYS A 69 33.19 -30.02 -3.81
C LYS A 69 34.69 -29.74 -3.65
N HIS A 70 35.42 -29.59 -4.76
CA HIS A 70 36.83 -29.18 -4.74
C HIS A 70 37.06 -27.85 -3.98
N TYR A 71 36.05 -26.99 -3.90
CA TYR A 71 36.08 -25.71 -3.21
C TYR A 71 35.26 -25.69 -1.91
N GLU A 72 34.87 -26.86 -1.40
CA GLU A 72 34.04 -27.02 -0.18
C GLU A 72 32.64 -26.38 -0.31
N ILE A 73 32.08 -26.36 -1.53
CA ILE A 73 30.74 -25.84 -1.79
C ILE A 73 29.77 -27.02 -1.91
N SER A 74 28.76 -27.06 -1.03
CA SER A 74 27.75 -28.12 -1.06
C SER A 74 26.69 -27.85 -2.14
N SER A 75 26.46 -28.82 -3.02
CA SER A 75 25.40 -28.76 -4.05
C SER A 75 24.00 -28.64 -3.46
N THR A 76 23.78 -29.13 -2.24
CA THR A 76 22.48 -29.00 -1.53
C THR A 76 22.09 -27.57 -1.17
N ARG A 77 23.01 -26.61 -1.33
CA ARG A 77 22.74 -25.18 -1.11
C ARG A 77 22.25 -24.46 -2.37
N LEU A 78 22.26 -25.14 -3.52
CA LEU A 78 21.73 -24.59 -4.76
C LEU A 78 20.21 -24.64 -4.73
N VAL A 79 19.57 -23.50 -5.01
CA VAL A 79 18.12 -23.35 -5.08
C VAL A 79 17.78 -22.95 -6.52
N HIS A 80 17.12 -23.85 -7.25
CA HIS A 80 16.83 -23.67 -8.66
C HIS A 80 15.45 -23.03 -8.85
N HIS A 81 15.43 -21.93 -9.60
CA HIS A 81 14.21 -21.22 -10.01
C HIS A 81 14.09 -21.29 -11.53
N VAL A 82 12.92 -21.62 -12.07
CA VAL A 82 12.69 -21.64 -13.52
C VAL A 82 11.91 -20.39 -13.92
N ALA A 83 12.55 -19.49 -14.66
CA ALA A 83 11.97 -18.23 -15.12
C ALA A 83 11.69 -18.28 -16.62
N LYS A 84 10.43 -18.01 -17.00
CA LYS A 84 9.97 -17.98 -18.40
C LYS A 84 9.75 -16.54 -18.87
N ILE A 85 10.84 -15.82 -19.08
CA ILE A 85 10.84 -14.36 -19.34
C ILE A 85 10.71 -14.05 -20.84
N GLU A 86 10.95 -15.02 -21.72
CA GLU A 86 11.03 -14.82 -23.18
C GLU A 86 9.67 -14.55 -23.86
N ASP A 87 8.56 -14.94 -23.24
CA ASP A 87 7.21 -14.88 -23.86
C ASP A 87 6.46 -13.54 -23.66
N SER A 88 7.12 -12.47 -23.17
CA SER A 88 6.50 -11.16 -22.85
C SER A 88 5.26 -11.21 -21.93
N ASN A 89 5.09 -12.28 -21.14
CA ASN A 89 3.92 -12.47 -20.28
C ASN A 89 4.11 -11.72 -18.93
N VAL A 90 3.18 -10.80 -18.63
CA VAL A 90 3.22 -9.94 -17.43
C VAL A 90 3.14 -10.75 -16.13
N ASP A 91 2.32 -11.79 -16.07
CA ASP A 91 2.16 -12.59 -14.85
C ASP A 91 3.43 -13.37 -14.54
N ARG A 92 4.12 -13.89 -15.57
CA ARG A 92 5.41 -14.58 -15.39
C ARG A 92 6.52 -13.64 -14.91
N PHE A 93 6.49 -12.39 -15.35
CA PHE A 93 7.40 -11.37 -14.82
C PHE A 93 7.07 -11.03 -13.36
N ARG A 94 5.79 -10.94 -13.01
CA ARG A 94 5.35 -10.73 -11.62
C ARG A 94 5.81 -11.87 -10.71
N ASP A 95 5.69 -13.12 -11.15
CA ASP A 95 6.17 -14.29 -10.40
C ASP A 95 7.67 -14.23 -10.13
N LEU A 96 8.48 -13.83 -11.12
CA LEU A 96 9.92 -13.63 -10.96
C LEU A 96 10.23 -12.56 -9.91
N VAL A 97 9.53 -11.43 -9.97
CA VAL A 97 9.70 -10.32 -9.01
C VAL A 97 9.34 -10.77 -7.59
N GLU A 98 8.26 -11.52 -7.41
CA GLU A 98 7.89 -12.06 -6.09
C GLU A 98 8.90 -13.09 -5.57
N GLN A 99 9.44 -13.97 -6.43
CA GLN A 99 10.53 -14.87 -6.05
C GLN A 99 11.77 -14.11 -5.58
N LEU A 100 12.17 -13.08 -6.32
CA LEU A 100 13.30 -12.21 -5.95
C LEU A 100 13.04 -11.49 -4.62
N ARG A 101 11.82 -10.97 -4.41
CA ARG A 101 11.40 -10.34 -3.15
C ARG A 101 11.47 -11.29 -1.96
N MET A 102 11.05 -12.55 -2.13
CA MET A 102 11.16 -13.56 -1.09
C MET A 102 12.62 -13.90 -0.74
N ILE A 103 13.53 -13.88 -1.73
CA ILE A 103 14.96 -14.15 -1.52
C ILE A 103 15.60 -13.02 -0.72
N VAL A 104 15.32 -11.77 -1.06
CA VAL A 104 15.89 -10.58 -0.40
C VAL A 104 14.89 -9.99 0.58
N ASN A 105 14.51 -10.81 1.58
CA ASN A 105 13.66 -10.36 2.66
C ASN A 105 14.43 -9.35 3.54
N PRO A 106 13.97 -8.10 3.70
CA PRO A 106 14.67 -7.11 4.54
C PRO A 106 14.69 -7.47 6.03
N LEU A 107 13.86 -8.41 6.47
CA LEU A 107 13.90 -8.97 7.83
C LEU A 107 15.05 -9.98 8.01
N ASP A 108 15.58 -10.52 6.91
CA ASP A 108 16.78 -11.35 6.93
C ASP A 108 18.01 -10.43 6.96
N ASN A 109 18.84 -10.51 8.01
CA ASN A 109 20.13 -9.81 8.07
C ASN A 109 21.20 -10.51 7.19
N ALA A 110 20.87 -10.70 5.91
CA ALA A 110 21.68 -11.40 4.93
C ALA A 110 22.49 -10.42 4.08
N GLN A 111 23.75 -10.76 3.80
CA GLN A 111 24.52 -10.06 2.79
C GLN A 111 24.34 -10.76 1.44
N ASN A 112 23.73 -10.04 0.49
CA ASN A 112 23.42 -10.57 -0.83
C ASN A 112 24.56 -10.28 -1.80
N TYR A 113 24.88 -11.26 -2.62
CA TYR A 113 25.81 -11.17 -3.75
C TYR A 113 25.02 -11.43 -5.03
N ILE A 114 25.32 -10.68 -6.09
CA ILE A 114 24.72 -10.89 -7.41
C ILE A 114 25.85 -11.13 -8.42
N ASP A 115 25.76 -12.22 -9.17
CA ASP A 115 26.65 -12.51 -10.29
C ASP A 115 25.91 -12.35 -11.62
N LEU A 116 26.46 -11.51 -12.51
CA LEU A 116 25.88 -11.18 -13.82
C LEU A 116 26.61 -11.87 -15.00
N THR A 117 27.47 -12.85 -14.71
CA THR A 117 28.27 -13.58 -15.71
C THR A 117 27.38 -14.35 -16.69
N SER A 118 26.43 -15.10 -16.15
CA SER A 118 25.65 -16.09 -16.88
C SER A 118 24.23 -15.61 -17.24
N GLY A 119 23.54 -16.37 -18.09
CA GLY A 119 22.14 -16.13 -18.44
C GLY A 119 21.89 -15.25 -19.67
N ILE A 120 20.62 -15.18 -20.05
CA ILE A 120 20.13 -14.34 -21.14
C ILE A 120 20.17 -12.85 -20.76
N SER A 121 20.29 -11.97 -21.75
CA SER A 121 20.43 -10.52 -21.53
C SER A 121 19.29 -9.92 -20.71
N SER A 122 18.04 -10.35 -20.94
CA SER A 122 16.87 -9.85 -20.21
C SER A 122 16.96 -10.15 -18.71
N LEU A 123 17.34 -11.37 -18.32
CA LEU A 123 17.50 -11.75 -16.92
C LEU A 123 18.66 -10.99 -16.25
N LYS A 124 19.79 -10.80 -16.97
CA LYS A 124 20.89 -9.96 -16.47
C LYS A 124 20.44 -8.53 -16.20
N SER A 125 19.68 -7.93 -17.12
CA SER A 125 19.11 -6.59 -16.94
C SER A 125 18.17 -6.53 -15.75
N ILE A 126 17.31 -7.52 -15.57
CA ILE A 126 16.39 -7.60 -14.42
C ILE A 126 17.17 -7.68 -13.11
N LEU A 127 18.19 -8.56 -13.03
CA LEU A 127 19.01 -8.69 -11.83
C LEU A 127 19.81 -7.42 -11.52
N ALA A 128 20.30 -6.70 -12.54
CA ALA A 128 20.96 -5.42 -12.36
C ALA A 128 20.02 -4.33 -11.82
N VAL A 129 18.80 -4.22 -12.37
CA VAL A 129 17.76 -3.29 -11.86
C VAL A 129 17.35 -3.68 -10.45
N PHE A 130 17.18 -4.97 -10.18
CA PHE A 130 16.84 -5.48 -8.86
C PHE A 130 17.93 -5.16 -7.82
N ALA A 131 19.20 -5.33 -8.19
CA ALA A 131 20.33 -4.97 -7.35
C ALA A 131 20.34 -3.46 -7.01
N TYR A 132 20.02 -2.62 -8.01
CA TYR A 132 19.90 -1.18 -7.84
C TYR A 132 18.77 -0.79 -6.88
N VAL A 133 17.56 -1.31 -7.08
CA VAL A 133 16.40 -0.98 -6.25
C VAL A 133 16.60 -1.36 -4.77
N LEU A 134 17.41 -2.38 -4.49
CA LEU A 134 17.67 -2.89 -3.14
C LEU A 134 19.04 -2.49 -2.56
N ASP A 135 19.78 -1.60 -3.22
CA ASP A 135 21.12 -1.15 -2.80
C ASP A 135 22.10 -2.32 -2.54
N ILE A 136 22.09 -3.34 -3.40
CA ILE A 136 23.01 -4.48 -3.31
C ILE A 136 24.34 -4.09 -3.96
N GLU A 137 25.37 -3.82 -3.15
CA GLU A 137 26.68 -3.38 -3.66
C GLU A 137 27.57 -4.51 -4.21
N ASN A 138 27.33 -5.75 -3.77
CA ASN A 138 28.16 -6.90 -4.10
C ASN A 138 27.72 -7.52 -5.43
N ILE A 139 27.82 -6.73 -6.49
CA ILE A 139 27.55 -7.16 -7.86
C ILE A 139 28.87 -7.43 -8.57
N TYR A 140 28.96 -8.58 -9.22
CA TYR A 140 30.18 -9.02 -9.87
C TYR A 140 29.91 -9.65 -11.24
N SER A 141 30.96 -9.72 -12.07
CA SER A 141 30.99 -10.51 -13.29
C SER A 141 32.34 -11.19 -13.44
N LEU A 142 32.31 -12.44 -13.88
CA LEU A 142 33.46 -13.26 -14.22
C LEU A 142 33.82 -13.05 -15.71
N GLU A 143 35.05 -12.64 -15.94
CA GLU A 143 35.67 -12.50 -17.24
C GLU A 143 36.79 -13.54 -17.35
N ILE A 144 36.81 -14.31 -18.45
CA ILE A 144 37.83 -15.34 -18.70
C ILE A 144 38.39 -15.09 -20.09
N ASP A 145 39.71 -14.92 -20.18
CA ASP A 145 40.39 -14.66 -21.46
C ASP A 145 40.68 -15.98 -22.16
N PHE A 146 39.71 -16.44 -22.94
CA PHE A 146 39.90 -17.61 -23.79
C PHE A 146 40.75 -17.29 -25.02
N SER A 147 41.34 -18.34 -25.58
CA SER A 147 42.11 -18.28 -26.83
C SER A 147 41.30 -17.65 -27.99
N ASP A 148 42.02 -16.98 -28.89
CA ASP A 148 41.46 -16.50 -30.16
C ASP A 148 41.15 -17.63 -31.14
N ASP A 149 41.80 -18.79 -30.98
CA ASP A 149 41.53 -19.96 -31.80
C ASP A 149 40.17 -20.60 -31.43
N PRO A 150 39.22 -20.75 -32.37
CA PRO A 150 37.86 -21.24 -32.07
C PRO A 150 37.80 -22.64 -31.46
N ALA A 151 38.68 -23.55 -31.88
CA ALA A 151 38.70 -24.92 -31.38
C ALA A 151 39.20 -24.97 -29.93
N THR A 152 40.29 -24.26 -29.66
CA THR A 152 40.87 -24.11 -28.32
C THR A 152 39.92 -23.37 -27.40
N ARG A 153 39.31 -22.27 -27.85
CA ARG A 153 38.27 -21.53 -27.11
C ARG A 153 37.11 -22.42 -26.70
N LYS A 154 36.60 -23.26 -27.60
CA LYS A 154 35.49 -24.17 -27.30
C LYS A 154 35.89 -25.19 -26.24
N LYS A 155 37.12 -25.70 -26.27
CA LYS A 155 37.66 -26.59 -25.23
C LYS A 155 37.75 -25.85 -23.89
N GLN A 156 38.37 -24.67 -23.87
CA GLN A 156 38.57 -23.87 -22.66
C GLN A 156 37.26 -23.42 -22.03
N ALA A 157 36.26 -23.05 -22.83
CA ALA A 157 34.93 -22.67 -22.36
C ALA A 157 34.18 -23.83 -21.66
N GLY A 158 34.61 -25.07 -21.87
CA GLY A 158 34.08 -26.26 -21.22
C GLY A 158 34.80 -26.67 -19.93
N LEU A 159 35.82 -25.93 -19.51
CA LEU A 159 36.63 -26.25 -18.32
C LEU A 159 36.03 -25.67 -17.04
N PHE A 160 36.12 -26.43 -15.95
CA PHE A 160 35.81 -25.96 -14.61
C PHE A 160 36.96 -25.12 -14.05
N TYR A 161 36.67 -24.34 -13.01
CA TYR A 161 37.57 -23.31 -12.47
C TYR A 161 38.94 -23.87 -12.09
N HIS A 162 39.01 -25.05 -11.47
CA HIS A 162 40.28 -25.69 -11.10
C HIS A 162 41.12 -26.07 -12.33
N GLU A 163 40.49 -26.49 -13.43
CA GLU A 163 41.15 -26.81 -14.70
C GLU A 163 41.63 -25.53 -15.39
N LEU A 164 40.82 -24.47 -15.38
CA LEU A 164 41.22 -23.16 -15.92
C LEU A 164 42.47 -22.61 -15.22
N VAL A 165 42.54 -22.75 -13.89
CA VAL A 165 43.72 -22.36 -13.09
C VAL A 165 44.94 -23.22 -13.44
N GLN A 166 44.76 -24.53 -13.64
CA GLN A 166 45.84 -25.44 -14.06
C GLN A 166 46.37 -25.13 -15.46
N GLU A 167 45.50 -24.75 -16.40
CA GLU A 167 45.89 -24.31 -17.74
C GLU A 167 46.46 -22.86 -17.75
N ALA A 168 46.60 -22.21 -16.59
CA ALA A 168 47.07 -20.83 -16.43
C ALA A 168 46.29 -19.82 -17.29
N ILE A 169 44.99 -20.06 -17.47
CA ILE A 169 44.09 -19.14 -18.19
C ILE A 169 43.81 -17.93 -17.30
N SER A 170 43.83 -16.74 -17.88
CA SER A 170 43.52 -15.49 -17.18
C SER A 170 42.04 -15.45 -16.80
N ILE A 171 41.78 -15.23 -15.51
CA ILE A 171 40.44 -15.17 -14.92
C ILE A 171 40.35 -13.91 -14.06
N GLU A 172 39.42 -13.03 -14.40
CA GLU A 172 39.14 -11.81 -13.65
C GLU A 172 37.72 -11.84 -13.09
N TYR A 173 37.57 -11.39 -11.85
CA TYR A 173 36.25 -11.25 -11.23
C TYR A 173 36.06 -9.80 -10.80
N ARG A 174 35.33 -9.07 -11.64
CA ARG A 174 35.24 -7.63 -11.54
C ARG A 174 34.01 -7.26 -10.74
N LYS A 175 34.21 -6.46 -9.69
CA LYS A 175 33.12 -5.80 -9.00
C LYS A 175 32.57 -4.70 -9.89
N PHE A 176 31.25 -4.65 -10.03
CA PHE A 176 30.61 -3.53 -10.71
C PHE A 176 30.91 -2.23 -9.95
N PRO A 177 31.00 -1.09 -10.66
CA PRO A 177 31.05 0.21 -10.01
C PRO A 177 29.88 0.37 -9.03
N PRO A 178 29.99 1.23 -8.00
CA PRO A 178 28.91 1.45 -7.05
C PRO A 178 27.66 1.92 -7.79
N ILE A 179 26.70 1.01 -8.00
CA ILE A 179 25.46 1.26 -8.73
C ILE A 179 24.61 2.38 -8.11
N ARG A 180 24.78 2.64 -6.81
CA ARG A 180 24.22 3.80 -6.11
C ARG A 180 24.72 5.15 -6.65
N GLU A 181 25.79 5.19 -7.44
CA GLU A 181 26.12 6.38 -8.25
C GLU A 181 25.03 6.68 -9.29
N PHE A 182 24.20 5.71 -9.71
CA PHE A 182 22.98 6.01 -10.47
C PHE A 182 22.01 6.89 -9.69
N ASP A 183 22.04 6.89 -8.35
CA ASP A 183 21.29 7.86 -7.56
C ASP A 183 21.85 9.27 -7.67
N THR A 184 23.05 9.50 -8.22
CA THR A 184 23.44 10.87 -8.57
C THR A 184 22.65 11.39 -9.78
N PHE A 185 22.29 10.50 -10.72
CA PHE A 185 21.30 10.76 -11.78
C PHE A 185 19.87 10.74 -11.21
N GLY A 186 19.62 9.80 -10.29
CA GLY A 186 18.40 9.58 -9.52
C GLY A 186 18.21 10.54 -8.33
N LYS A 187 19.05 11.57 -8.15
CA LYS A 187 18.79 12.69 -7.23
C LYS A 187 17.53 13.44 -7.70
N LEU A 188 17.18 13.29 -8.99
CA LEU A 188 15.90 13.66 -9.59
C LEU A 188 14.75 12.72 -9.22
N ASN A 189 15.01 11.69 -8.42
CA ASN A 189 14.08 10.74 -7.81
C ASN A 189 13.01 10.27 -8.81
N TYR A 190 13.41 9.92 -10.03
CA TYR A 190 12.47 9.52 -11.09
C TYR A 190 11.64 8.28 -10.72
N THR A 191 12.18 7.39 -9.89
CA THR A 191 11.40 6.30 -9.28
C THR A 191 10.34 6.82 -8.31
N GLU A 192 10.63 7.91 -7.60
CA GLU A 192 9.64 8.65 -6.79
C GLU A 192 8.56 9.28 -7.68
N VAL A 193 8.90 9.83 -8.86
CA VAL A 193 7.90 10.32 -9.85
C VAL A 193 6.97 9.20 -10.29
N LEU A 194 7.51 8.02 -10.62
CA LEU A 194 6.70 6.86 -11.00
C LEU A 194 5.77 6.41 -9.88
N ARG A 195 6.27 6.36 -8.63
CA ARG A 195 5.44 6.04 -7.45
C ARG A 195 4.32 7.06 -7.26
N HIS A 196 4.64 8.35 -7.31
CA HIS A 196 3.65 9.42 -7.13
C HIS A 196 2.66 9.49 -8.29
N ARG A 197 3.08 9.21 -9.54
CA ARG A 197 2.18 9.09 -10.67
C ARG A 197 1.13 8.02 -10.42
N SER A 198 1.53 6.82 -9.99
CA SER A 198 0.58 5.75 -9.66
C SER A 198 -0.39 6.17 -8.55
N ILE A 199 0.10 6.84 -7.50
CA ILE A 199 -0.75 7.32 -6.39
C ILE A 199 -1.73 8.39 -6.87
N ILE A 200 -1.26 9.35 -7.69
CA ILE A 200 -2.09 10.41 -8.27
C ILE A 200 -3.15 9.80 -9.17
N ASP A 201 -2.79 8.84 -10.02
CA ASP A 201 -3.72 8.17 -10.92
C ASP A 201 -4.82 7.42 -10.16
N GLU A 202 -4.47 6.74 -9.07
CA GLU A 202 -5.43 6.07 -8.19
C GLU A 202 -6.37 7.07 -7.51
N LEU A 203 -5.84 8.18 -7.00
CA LEU A 203 -6.63 9.23 -6.33
C LEU A 203 -7.56 9.95 -7.30
N VAL A 204 -7.05 10.35 -8.46
CA VAL A 204 -7.83 10.98 -9.53
C VAL A 204 -8.89 10.02 -10.03
N GLY A 205 -8.55 8.75 -10.28
CA GLY A 205 -9.53 7.73 -10.69
C GLY A 205 -10.63 7.51 -9.64
N SER A 206 -10.26 7.49 -8.35
CA SER A 206 -11.22 7.42 -7.25
C SER A 206 -12.16 8.60 -7.26
N LEU A 207 -11.65 9.84 -7.39
CA LEU A 207 -12.47 11.04 -7.49
C LEU A 207 -13.35 11.04 -8.75
N THR A 208 -12.83 10.69 -9.92
CA THR A 208 -13.61 10.59 -11.16
C THR A 208 -14.78 9.63 -11.01
N SER A 209 -14.58 8.49 -10.34
CA SER A 209 -15.65 7.51 -10.10
C SER A 209 -16.74 8.00 -9.15
N LEU A 210 -16.42 9.00 -8.32
CA LEU A 210 -17.31 9.55 -7.30
C LEU A 210 -18.04 10.80 -7.75
N LEU A 211 -17.61 11.44 -8.83
CA LEU A 211 -18.09 12.76 -9.25
C LEU A 211 -19.04 12.67 -10.44
N PRO A 212 -19.95 13.65 -10.61
CA PRO A 212 -20.80 13.72 -11.80
C PRO A 212 -19.98 13.67 -13.09
N THR A 213 -20.51 12.99 -14.12
CA THR A 213 -19.87 12.90 -15.44
C THR A 213 -19.62 14.29 -16.03
N GLY A 214 -18.39 14.57 -16.43
CA GLY A 214 -18.00 15.82 -17.11
C GLY A 214 -17.08 16.76 -16.32
N LEU A 215 -16.75 16.44 -15.06
CA LEU A 215 -15.68 17.12 -14.32
C LEU A 215 -14.30 16.68 -14.85
N ASP A 216 -13.55 17.63 -15.41
CA ASP A 216 -12.19 17.41 -15.88
C ASP A 216 -11.21 17.52 -14.70
N LEU A 217 -10.62 16.38 -14.31
CA LEU A 217 -9.63 16.30 -13.23
C LEU A 217 -8.18 16.32 -13.75
N GLU A 218 -7.95 16.60 -15.03
CA GLU A 218 -6.59 16.67 -15.57
C GLU A 218 -5.82 17.83 -14.94
N HIS A 219 -6.47 18.96 -14.63
CA HIS A 219 -5.80 20.05 -13.94
C HIS A 219 -5.32 19.65 -12.52
N LEU A 220 -6.08 18.83 -11.81
CA LEU A 220 -5.67 18.26 -10.52
C LEU A 220 -4.45 17.35 -10.69
N ARG A 221 -4.51 16.43 -11.66
CA ARG A 221 -3.42 15.50 -12.00
C ARG A 221 -2.14 16.26 -12.33
N GLU A 222 -2.23 17.23 -13.23
CA GLU A 222 -1.10 18.07 -13.68
C GLU A 222 -0.52 18.88 -12.53
N SER A 223 -1.35 19.48 -11.67
CA SER A 223 -0.90 20.28 -10.53
C SER A 223 -0.12 19.44 -9.52
N LEU A 224 -0.61 18.25 -9.17
CA LEU A 224 0.08 17.36 -8.24
C LEU A 224 1.40 16.81 -8.82
N LEU A 225 1.39 16.41 -10.09
CA LEU A 225 2.60 15.96 -10.79
C LEU A 225 3.63 17.09 -10.91
N SER A 226 3.19 18.30 -11.25
CA SER A 226 4.01 19.51 -11.31
C SER A 226 4.64 19.79 -9.95
N GLY A 227 3.87 19.65 -8.86
CA GLY A 227 4.36 19.76 -7.49
C GLY A 227 5.52 18.82 -7.19
N VAL A 228 5.30 17.52 -7.43
CA VAL A 228 6.34 16.49 -7.23
C VAL A 228 7.56 16.77 -8.10
N ASN A 229 7.37 17.01 -9.40
CA ASN A 229 8.47 17.25 -10.33
C ASN A 229 9.32 18.47 -9.91
N SER A 230 8.68 19.59 -9.54
CA SER A 230 9.41 20.78 -9.13
C SER A 230 10.10 20.62 -7.78
N ARG A 231 9.58 19.82 -6.86
CA ARG A 231 10.31 19.46 -5.63
C ARG A 231 11.61 18.75 -5.99
N LEU A 232 11.52 17.74 -6.85
CA LEU A 232 12.66 16.92 -7.27
C LEU A 232 13.71 17.72 -8.04
N ILE A 233 13.26 18.62 -8.92
CA ILE A 233 14.15 19.60 -9.56
C ILE A 233 14.83 20.45 -8.49
N GLY A 234 14.08 20.96 -7.50
CA GLY A 234 14.64 21.73 -6.39
C GLY A 234 15.67 20.96 -5.56
N GLU A 235 15.47 19.67 -5.32
CA GLU A 235 16.42 18.80 -4.60
C GLU A 235 17.75 18.65 -5.36
N VAL A 236 17.70 18.70 -6.70
CA VAL A 236 18.87 18.53 -7.57
C VAL A 236 19.57 19.84 -7.86
N THR A 237 18.82 20.83 -8.36
CA THR A 237 19.36 22.15 -8.71
C THR A 237 19.62 22.98 -7.48
N GLN A 238 19.00 22.62 -6.36
CA GLN A 238 19.15 23.32 -5.09
C GLN A 238 18.66 24.78 -5.22
N GLU A 239 17.68 25.02 -6.10
CA GLU A 239 17.08 26.32 -6.39
C GLU A 239 15.80 26.54 -5.57
N SER A 240 15.76 27.65 -4.82
CA SER A 240 14.59 28.01 -4.00
C SER A 240 13.32 28.21 -4.83
N TYR A 241 13.43 28.62 -6.10
CA TYR A 241 12.28 28.79 -7.00
C TYR A 241 11.52 27.47 -7.21
N SER A 242 12.23 26.38 -7.47
CA SER A 242 11.65 25.05 -7.72
C SER A 242 10.92 24.51 -6.48
N TYR A 243 11.49 24.73 -5.28
CA TYR A 243 10.80 24.39 -4.04
C TYR A 243 9.53 25.22 -3.82
N ARG A 244 9.55 26.53 -4.12
CA ARG A 244 8.36 27.38 -4.03
C ARG A 244 7.28 26.95 -5.01
N HIS A 245 7.66 26.66 -6.25
CA HIS A 245 6.73 26.17 -7.27
C HIS A 245 6.07 24.86 -6.83
N SER A 246 6.84 23.94 -6.25
CA SER A 246 6.29 22.71 -5.66
C SER A 246 5.18 22.97 -4.64
N ILE A 247 5.41 23.92 -3.72
CA ILE A 247 4.43 24.31 -2.70
C ILE A 247 3.17 24.89 -3.33
N PHE A 248 3.33 25.77 -4.33
CA PHE A 248 2.20 26.36 -5.06
C PHE A 248 1.40 25.32 -5.84
N ALA A 249 2.06 24.43 -6.58
CA ALA A 249 1.41 23.41 -7.39
C ALA A 249 0.71 22.34 -6.51
N SER A 250 1.34 21.93 -5.40
CA SER A 250 0.69 21.05 -4.42
C SER A 250 -0.53 21.72 -3.80
N SER A 251 -0.44 23.02 -3.49
CA SER A 251 -1.56 23.81 -2.96
C SER A 251 -2.68 24.02 -3.97
N ALA A 252 -2.36 24.14 -5.26
CA ALA A 252 -3.35 24.22 -6.34
C ALA A 252 -4.14 22.92 -6.47
N GLY A 253 -3.48 21.76 -6.31
CA GLY A 253 -4.17 20.47 -6.24
C GLY A 253 -5.14 20.37 -5.05
N VAL A 254 -4.75 20.88 -3.87
CA VAL A 254 -5.67 20.98 -2.72
C VAL A 254 -6.83 21.92 -3.00
N GLU A 255 -6.55 23.06 -3.65
CA GLU A 255 -7.55 24.06 -4.02
C GLU A 255 -8.60 23.49 -4.96
N GLU A 256 -8.19 22.66 -5.92
CA GLU A 256 -9.10 22.02 -6.85
C GLU A 256 -10.05 21.04 -6.16
N VAL A 257 -9.56 20.25 -5.21
CA VAL A 257 -10.43 19.39 -4.40
C VAL A 257 -11.36 20.19 -3.50
N ALA A 258 -10.89 21.31 -2.92
CA ALA A 258 -11.75 22.21 -2.17
C ALA A 258 -12.85 22.82 -3.05
N ASN A 259 -12.53 23.21 -4.29
CA ASN A 259 -13.50 23.70 -5.27
C ASN A 259 -14.58 22.64 -5.53
N ILE A 260 -14.17 21.41 -5.83
CA ILE A 260 -15.08 20.28 -6.07
C ILE A 260 -16.04 20.10 -4.89
N ILE A 261 -15.53 20.06 -3.66
CA ILE A 261 -16.35 19.90 -2.45
C ILE A 261 -17.37 21.05 -2.34
N LEU A 262 -16.93 22.30 -2.49
CA LEU A 262 -17.79 23.46 -2.34
C LEU A 262 -18.83 23.57 -3.46
N THR A 263 -18.48 23.16 -4.68
CA THR A 263 -19.42 23.06 -5.79
C THR A 263 -20.51 22.02 -5.50
N ILE A 264 -20.14 20.81 -5.04
CA ILE A 264 -21.09 19.75 -4.71
C ILE A 264 -22.01 20.15 -3.55
N VAL A 265 -21.46 20.78 -2.50
CA VAL A 265 -22.23 21.05 -1.28
C VAL A 265 -23.09 22.32 -1.40
N LYS A 266 -22.55 23.39 -2.01
CA LYS A 266 -23.13 24.73 -1.90
C LYS A 266 -23.42 25.40 -3.24
N ASN A 267 -23.03 24.81 -4.38
CA ASN A 267 -22.98 25.51 -5.66
C ASN A 267 -22.32 26.90 -5.51
N ALA A 268 -21.22 26.95 -4.76
CA ALA A 268 -20.62 28.21 -4.31
C ALA A 268 -19.97 28.98 -5.46
N ASP A 269 -20.01 30.32 -5.40
CA ASP A 269 -19.12 31.16 -6.19
C ASP A 269 -17.70 31.09 -5.61
N LEU A 270 -16.73 30.72 -6.46
CA LEU A 270 -15.35 30.40 -6.09
C LEU A 270 -14.33 31.36 -6.71
N GLU A 271 -14.72 32.23 -7.66
CA GLU A 271 -13.79 33.00 -8.51
C GLU A 271 -12.93 34.01 -7.72
N ASN A 272 -13.36 34.43 -6.53
CA ASN A 272 -12.68 35.46 -5.72
C ASN A 272 -12.21 34.97 -4.35
N LYS A 273 -12.13 33.65 -4.13
CA LYS A 273 -11.75 33.08 -2.83
C LYS A 273 -10.32 32.56 -2.84
N THR A 274 -9.56 32.97 -1.83
CA THR A 274 -8.25 32.36 -1.52
C THR A 274 -8.41 30.90 -1.06
N LEU A 275 -7.36 30.10 -1.17
CA LEU A 275 -7.36 28.73 -0.62
C LEU A 275 -7.71 28.69 0.87
N GLY A 276 -7.18 29.61 1.67
CA GLY A 276 -7.51 29.69 3.09
C GLY A 276 -9.02 29.79 3.29
N GLN A 277 -9.67 30.74 2.61
CA GLN A 277 -11.12 30.91 2.67
C GLN A 277 -11.90 29.67 2.18
N LYS A 278 -11.44 29.03 1.10
CA LYS A 278 -12.06 27.79 0.60
C LYS A 278 -11.96 26.66 1.63
N LEU A 279 -10.80 26.47 2.24
CA LEU A 279 -10.60 25.44 3.28
C LEU A 279 -11.41 25.74 4.53
N ASP A 280 -11.52 27.01 4.94
CA ASP A 280 -12.38 27.45 6.02
C ASP A 280 -13.85 27.09 5.73
N GLU A 281 -14.32 27.35 4.51
CA GLU A 281 -15.68 26.99 4.10
C GLU A 281 -15.92 25.47 4.06
N VAL A 282 -14.93 24.68 3.65
CA VAL A 282 -14.98 23.21 3.70
C VAL A 282 -15.12 22.74 5.15
N ARG A 283 -14.35 23.30 6.08
CA ARG A 283 -14.49 22.98 7.52
C ARG A 283 -15.86 23.37 8.06
N ASP A 284 -16.35 24.54 7.69
CA ASP A 284 -17.67 25.05 8.05
C ASP A 284 -18.80 24.16 7.55
N VAL A 285 -18.67 23.63 6.32
CA VAL A 285 -19.61 22.67 5.76
C VAL A 285 -19.70 21.45 6.65
N PHE A 286 -18.57 20.82 6.96
CA PHE A 286 -18.58 19.56 7.70
C PHE A 286 -18.94 19.76 9.18
N SER A 287 -18.58 20.89 9.79
CA SER A 287 -18.97 21.20 11.17
C SER A 287 -20.46 21.47 11.32
N LYS A 288 -21.09 22.15 10.34
CA LYS A 288 -22.53 22.47 10.35
C LYS A 288 -23.40 21.30 9.89
N ASN A 289 -22.83 20.27 9.28
CA ASN A 289 -23.54 19.08 8.81
C ASN A 289 -23.11 17.82 9.58
N PRO A 290 -23.52 17.66 10.85
CA PRO A 290 -23.15 16.50 11.69
C PRO A 290 -23.67 15.16 11.17
N LYS A 291 -24.43 15.17 10.07
CA LYS A 291 -24.98 14.00 9.40
C LYS A 291 -24.02 13.37 8.38
N TYR A 292 -22.93 14.04 8.02
CA TYR A 292 -21.93 13.54 7.07
C TYR A 292 -20.60 13.25 7.76
N PHE A 293 -20.65 12.73 8.99
CA PHE A 293 -19.55 12.62 9.95
C PHE A 293 -18.14 12.71 9.34
N VAL A 294 -17.45 13.78 9.72
CA VAL A 294 -16.04 14.02 9.41
C VAL A 294 -15.35 14.33 10.72
N ASN A 295 -14.16 13.77 10.94
CA ASN A 295 -13.32 14.20 12.06
C ASN A 295 -12.87 15.65 11.80
N THR A 296 -13.63 16.60 12.32
CA THR A 296 -13.43 18.04 12.09
C THR A 296 -12.12 18.54 12.67
N GLU A 297 -11.64 17.94 13.77
CA GLU A 297 -10.37 18.26 14.40
C GLU A 297 -9.18 17.87 13.48
N THR A 298 -9.21 16.66 12.93
CA THR A 298 -8.21 16.21 11.95
C THR A 298 -8.21 17.10 10.71
N LEU A 299 -9.40 17.40 10.18
CA LEU A 299 -9.55 18.31 9.04
C LEU A 299 -9.03 19.71 9.37
N GLU A 300 -9.27 20.21 10.59
CA GLU A 300 -8.78 21.50 11.05
C GLU A 300 -7.25 21.55 11.09
N TYR A 301 -6.60 20.58 11.74
CA TYR A 301 -5.15 20.53 11.79
C TYR A 301 -4.51 20.42 10.42
N LEU A 302 -5.06 19.55 9.56
CA LEU A 302 -4.57 19.34 8.20
C LEU A 302 -4.65 20.62 7.36
N THR A 303 -5.81 21.27 7.34
CA THR A 303 -6.04 22.46 6.51
C THR A 303 -5.32 23.71 7.04
N LYS A 304 -5.20 23.88 8.36
CA LYS A 304 -4.39 24.94 8.96
C LYS A 304 -2.92 24.81 8.57
N LEU A 305 -2.37 23.60 8.62
CA LEU A 305 -0.97 23.37 8.27
C LEU A 305 -0.72 23.62 6.78
N ILE A 306 -1.60 23.16 5.89
CA ILE A 306 -1.54 23.47 4.45
C ILE A 306 -1.52 24.98 4.21
N THR A 307 -2.43 25.70 4.87
CA THR A 307 -2.55 27.16 4.74
C THR A 307 -1.30 27.87 5.26
N SER A 308 -0.75 27.44 6.40
CA SER A 308 0.48 27.99 6.97
C SER A 308 1.65 27.83 6.00
N VAL A 309 1.86 26.63 5.46
CA VAL A 309 2.97 26.35 4.53
C VAL A 309 2.84 27.19 3.25
N ARG A 310 1.63 27.34 2.69
CA ARG A 310 1.39 28.20 1.50
C ARG A 310 1.64 29.68 1.80
N ASN A 311 1.13 30.17 2.93
CA ASN A 311 1.20 31.59 3.29
C ASN A 311 2.62 32.03 3.62
N ASP A 312 3.41 31.17 4.27
CA ASP A 312 4.82 31.43 4.57
C ASP A 312 5.62 31.74 3.30
N ILE A 313 5.27 31.13 2.16
CA ILE A 313 5.89 31.37 0.85
C ILE A 313 5.31 32.61 0.15
N ALA A 314 4.00 32.78 0.18
CA ALA A 314 3.30 33.87 -0.51
C ALA A 314 3.56 35.25 0.12
N HIS A 315 3.77 35.29 1.43
CA HIS A 315 4.02 36.52 2.20
C HIS A 315 5.29 36.38 3.05
N PRO A 316 6.48 36.51 2.43
CA PRO A 316 7.74 36.46 3.14
C PRO A 316 7.75 37.44 4.32
N SER A 317 7.89 36.95 5.56
CA SER A 317 8.15 37.85 6.67
C SER A 317 9.57 38.41 6.53
N SER A 318 9.70 39.74 6.44
CA SER A 318 10.99 40.44 6.23
C SER A 318 12.02 40.26 7.35
N ARG A 319 11.66 39.58 8.44
CA ARG A 319 12.52 39.37 9.63
C ARG A 319 13.37 38.11 9.57
N ASN A 320 13.01 37.12 8.76
CA ASN A 320 13.79 35.89 8.58
C ASN A 320 14.01 35.68 7.08
N GLY A 321 15.22 35.93 6.58
CA GLY A 321 15.57 35.54 5.21
C GLY A 321 15.25 34.06 4.99
N TYR A 322 14.71 33.71 3.82
CA TYR A 322 14.39 32.31 3.52
C TYR A 322 15.63 31.44 3.64
N SER A 323 15.68 30.58 4.64
CA SER A 323 16.55 29.42 4.59
C SER A 323 16.03 28.51 3.47
N LYS A 324 16.93 28.23 2.53
CA LYS A 324 16.67 27.30 1.44
C LYS A 324 16.37 25.91 1.99
N GLU A 325 17.04 25.51 3.05
CA GLU A 325 16.81 24.25 3.77
C GLU A 325 15.38 24.20 4.33
N LEU A 326 14.90 25.28 4.95
CA LEU A 326 13.51 25.37 5.41
C LEU A 326 12.51 25.29 4.25
N THR A 327 12.79 25.97 3.13
CA THR A 327 11.91 25.94 1.94
C THR A 327 11.86 24.54 1.33
N ALA A 328 12.98 23.80 1.33
CA ALA A 328 13.04 22.41 0.88
C ALA A 328 12.19 21.49 1.77
N ILE A 329 12.28 21.65 3.10
CA ILE A 329 11.45 20.91 4.06
C ILE A 329 9.96 21.23 3.85
N GLN A 330 9.62 22.52 3.72
CA GLN A 330 8.25 22.97 3.47
C GLN A 330 7.70 22.41 2.14
N SER A 331 8.53 22.32 1.09
CA SER A 331 8.15 21.72 -0.19
C SER A 331 7.78 20.25 -0.05
N ARG A 332 8.60 19.45 0.64
CA ARG A 332 8.30 18.05 0.92
C ARG A 332 7.03 17.89 1.74
N LEU A 333 6.89 18.70 2.79
CA LEU A 333 5.69 18.71 3.63
C LEU A 333 4.43 19.07 2.84
N SER A 334 4.50 20.06 1.96
CA SER A 334 3.36 20.50 1.14
C SER A 334 2.82 19.38 0.24
N SER A 335 3.69 18.64 -0.45
CA SER A 335 3.25 17.50 -1.27
C SER A 335 2.61 16.39 -0.43
N GLN A 336 3.21 16.06 0.72
CA GLN A 336 2.66 15.04 1.63
C GLN A 336 1.29 15.44 2.18
N LEU A 337 1.12 16.71 2.57
CA LEU A 337 -0.15 17.23 3.05
C LEU A 337 -1.22 17.25 1.96
N ALA A 338 -0.84 17.57 0.72
CA ALA A 338 -1.77 17.50 -0.41
C ALA A 338 -2.31 16.08 -0.59
N PHE A 339 -1.44 15.07 -0.65
CA PHE A 339 -1.87 13.68 -0.78
C PHE A 339 -2.72 13.21 0.42
N ALA A 340 -2.32 13.54 1.64
CA ALA A 340 -3.09 13.20 2.84
C ALA A 340 -4.47 13.85 2.82
N PHE A 341 -4.57 15.12 2.42
CA PHE A 341 -5.85 15.82 2.27
C PHE A 341 -6.73 15.20 1.21
N LEU A 342 -6.18 14.88 0.04
CA LEU A 342 -6.90 14.21 -1.03
C LEU A 342 -7.44 12.84 -0.58
N GLN A 343 -6.60 12.02 0.04
CA GLN A 343 -6.99 10.71 0.55
C GLN A 343 -8.09 10.83 1.60
N PHE A 344 -7.90 11.70 2.59
CA PHE A 344 -8.85 11.94 3.66
C PHE A 344 -10.20 12.40 3.13
N THR A 345 -10.19 13.42 2.25
CA THR A 345 -11.43 13.99 1.70
C THR A 345 -12.13 13.02 0.77
N THR A 346 -11.42 12.37 -0.16
CA THR A 346 -12.00 11.38 -1.09
C THR A 346 -12.65 10.24 -0.31
N LYS A 347 -11.96 9.69 0.70
CA LYS A 347 -12.49 8.59 1.50
C LYS A 347 -13.72 9.02 2.31
N THR A 348 -13.67 10.20 2.90
CA THR A 348 -14.77 10.75 3.68
C THR A 348 -15.99 11.03 2.81
N LEU A 349 -15.80 11.75 1.69
CA LEU A 349 -16.88 12.09 0.75
C LEU A 349 -17.52 10.86 0.14
N SER A 350 -16.73 9.85 -0.25
CA SER A 350 -17.25 8.63 -0.89
C SER A 350 -18.34 7.93 -0.08
N SER A 351 -18.36 8.11 1.23
CA SER A 351 -19.39 7.54 2.10
C SER A 351 -20.73 8.23 1.98
N PHE A 352 -20.78 9.48 1.50
CA PHE A 352 -21.95 10.34 1.52
C PHE A 352 -22.38 10.80 0.12
N LEU A 353 -21.81 10.22 -0.94
CA LEU A 353 -22.19 10.51 -2.31
C LEU A 353 -23.10 9.39 -2.85
N ASP A 354 -24.08 9.76 -3.66
CA ASP A 354 -24.89 8.83 -4.42
C ASP A 354 -24.16 8.37 -5.71
N GLN A 355 -24.81 7.52 -6.49
CA GLN A 355 -24.27 7.03 -7.78
C GLN A 355 -24.03 8.13 -8.82
N ASN A 356 -24.57 9.33 -8.62
CA ASN A 356 -24.39 10.49 -9.49
C ASN A 356 -23.36 11.48 -8.93
N GLY A 357 -22.73 11.16 -7.80
CA GLY A 357 -21.77 12.04 -7.14
C GLY A 357 -22.38 13.24 -6.43
N GLN A 358 -23.66 13.16 -6.07
CA GLN A 358 -24.34 14.16 -5.25
C GLN A 358 -24.38 13.73 -3.79
N LEU A 359 -24.33 14.70 -2.87
CA LEU A 359 -24.48 14.40 -1.45
C LEU A 359 -25.86 13.82 -1.18
N VAL A 360 -25.90 12.61 -0.61
CA VAL A 360 -27.15 12.01 -0.17
C VAL A 360 -27.78 12.84 0.93
N ASN A 361 -29.06 13.17 0.82
CA ASN A 361 -29.73 13.91 1.89
C ASN A 361 -30.07 12.95 3.04
N ILE A 362 -29.22 12.97 4.07
CA ILE A 362 -29.37 12.12 5.25
C ILE A 362 -30.39 12.74 6.21
N GLN A 363 -31.44 11.99 6.52
CA GLN A 363 -32.32 12.27 7.64
C GLN A 363 -32.05 11.25 8.75
N ILE A 364 -31.62 11.73 9.91
CA ILE A 364 -31.63 10.90 11.13
C ILE A 364 -33.10 10.70 11.51
N LEU A 365 -33.51 9.45 11.59
CA LEU A 365 -34.87 9.08 11.96
C LEU A 365 -35.02 9.21 13.48
N GLU A 366 -36.11 9.83 13.91
CA GLU A 366 -36.62 9.59 15.26
C GLU A 366 -37.05 8.13 15.38
N ALA A 367 -36.97 7.57 16.58
CA ALA A 367 -37.39 6.19 16.83
C ALA A 367 -38.83 5.97 16.32
N PRO A 368 -39.06 5.06 15.36
CA PRO A 368 -40.39 4.77 14.85
C PRO A 368 -41.31 4.34 15.99
N ILE A 369 -42.60 4.69 15.86
CA ILE A 369 -43.63 4.17 16.74
C ILE A 369 -43.79 2.68 16.42
N GLU A 370 -43.74 1.80 17.43
CA GLU A 370 -43.77 0.33 17.24
C GLU A 370 -45.04 -0.19 16.53
N GLU A 371 -46.10 0.64 16.46
CA GLU A 371 -47.37 0.35 15.80
C GLU A 371 -47.28 0.46 14.27
N GLU A 372 -46.22 1.07 13.72
CA GLU A 372 -46.00 1.11 12.28
C GLU A 372 -45.66 -0.28 11.73
N GLN A 373 -46.44 -0.74 10.73
CA GLN A 373 -46.18 -2.03 10.06
C GLN A 373 -44.96 -2.03 9.13
N THR A 374 -44.12 -1.00 9.20
CA THR A 374 -42.96 -0.81 8.33
C THR A 374 -41.86 -1.82 8.68
N PHE A 375 -41.36 -2.52 7.67
CA PHE A 375 -40.16 -3.35 7.81
C PHE A 375 -38.91 -2.52 7.54
N PHE A 376 -37.90 -2.70 8.39
CA PHE A 376 -36.58 -2.12 8.27
C PHE A 376 -35.54 -3.23 8.15
N TYR A 377 -34.40 -2.89 7.55
CA TYR A 377 -33.16 -3.63 7.73
C TYR A 377 -32.40 -3.05 8.92
N PHE A 378 -31.75 -3.92 9.67
CA PHE A 378 -30.96 -3.60 10.86
C PHE A 378 -29.60 -4.26 10.70
N GLY A 379 -28.54 -3.45 10.75
CA GLY A 379 -27.18 -3.90 10.96
C GLY A 379 -26.86 -3.83 12.45
N PHE A 380 -26.26 -4.89 12.98
CA PHE A 380 -25.62 -4.92 14.29
C PHE A 380 -24.14 -5.21 14.07
N ASP A 381 -23.27 -4.52 14.79
CA ASP A 381 -21.83 -4.74 14.74
C ASP A 381 -21.23 -4.47 16.13
N GLY A 382 -20.34 -5.37 16.56
CA GLY A 382 -19.63 -5.21 17.83
C GLY A 382 -18.69 -3.98 17.78
N ASP A 383 -18.59 -3.27 18.89
CA ASP A 383 -17.63 -2.18 19.01
C ASP A 383 -16.30 -2.74 19.56
N SER A 384 -15.18 -2.36 18.91
CA SER A 384 -13.83 -2.76 19.31
C SER A 384 -13.59 -4.27 19.43
N THR A 385 -14.36 -5.10 18.72
CA THR A 385 -14.13 -6.57 18.71
C THR A 385 -12.75 -6.94 18.15
N GLY A 386 -12.28 -6.18 17.14
CA GLY A 386 -10.93 -6.34 16.59
C GLY A 386 -9.85 -6.14 17.66
N ASP A 387 -9.86 -4.98 18.34
CA ASP A 387 -8.93 -4.68 19.44
C ASP A 387 -9.01 -5.71 20.57
N TYR A 388 -10.21 -6.20 20.88
CA TYR A 388 -10.45 -7.25 21.87
C TYR A 388 -9.76 -8.57 21.50
N LEU A 389 -9.74 -8.96 20.23
CA LEU A 389 -9.01 -10.14 19.76
C LEU A 389 -7.50 -9.87 19.62
N ASP A 390 -7.12 -8.71 19.10
CA ASP A 390 -5.72 -8.30 18.90
C ASP A 390 -4.93 -8.24 20.21
N THR A 391 -5.59 -7.83 21.29
CA THR A 391 -4.99 -7.88 22.64
C THR A 391 -4.62 -9.31 23.02
N ALA A 392 -5.45 -10.30 22.70
CA ALA A 392 -5.12 -11.71 22.96
C ALA A 392 -4.02 -12.25 22.04
N PHE A 393 -3.96 -11.81 20.78
CA PHE A 393 -2.86 -12.19 19.89
C PHE A 393 -1.51 -11.68 20.40
N SER A 394 -1.50 -10.47 20.97
CA SER A 394 -0.25 -9.79 21.35
C SER A 394 0.25 -10.16 22.74
N GLN A 395 -0.63 -10.55 23.66
CA GLN A 395 -0.32 -10.64 25.09
C GLN A 395 -0.70 -11.96 25.74
N SER A 396 -1.29 -12.90 24.99
CA SER A 396 -1.92 -14.09 25.56
C SER A 396 -1.53 -15.39 24.86
N SER A 397 -2.14 -16.49 25.32
CA SER A 397 -1.97 -17.84 24.76
C SER A 397 -2.99 -18.14 23.65
N GLU A 398 -2.72 -19.18 22.86
CA GLU A 398 -3.68 -19.70 21.86
C GLU A 398 -5.03 -20.06 22.50
N ASP A 399 -5.02 -20.60 23.73
CA ASP A 399 -6.23 -20.98 24.44
C ASP A 399 -7.09 -19.75 24.78
N GLU A 400 -6.48 -18.62 25.14
CA GLU A 400 -7.22 -17.39 25.41
C GLU A 400 -7.82 -16.80 24.13
N VAL A 401 -7.08 -16.82 23.02
CA VAL A 401 -7.59 -16.43 21.69
C VAL A 401 -8.82 -17.26 21.34
N ARG A 402 -8.73 -18.59 21.52
CA ARG A 402 -9.83 -19.53 21.27
C ARG A 402 -11.02 -19.23 22.17
N GLN A 403 -10.78 -18.94 23.45
CA GLN A 403 -11.84 -18.60 24.41
C GLN A 403 -12.54 -17.28 24.03
N ARG A 404 -11.79 -16.21 23.73
CA ARG A 404 -12.37 -14.92 23.32
C ARG A 404 -13.17 -15.05 22.03
N SER A 405 -12.66 -15.79 21.05
CA SER A 405 -13.39 -16.10 19.81
C SER A 405 -14.69 -16.86 20.08
N GLN A 406 -14.67 -17.87 20.96
CA GLN A 406 -15.87 -18.61 21.37
C GLN A 406 -16.90 -17.75 22.09
N ILE A 407 -16.47 -16.78 22.91
CA ILE A 407 -17.35 -15.83 23.59
C ILE A 407 -18.10 -14.97 22.57
N VAL A 408 -17.39 -14.37 21.61
CA VAL A 408 -17.99 -13.55 20.55
C VAL A 408 -18.95 -14.39 19.69
N HIS A 409 -18.51 -15.57 19.25
CA HIS A 409 -19.34 -16.48 18.46
C HIS A 409 -20.61 -16.92 19.22
N GLY A 410 -20.45 -17.21 20.52
CA GLY A 410 -21.56 -17.57 21.41
C GLY A 410 -22.58 -16.44 21.54
N ALA A 411 -22.11 -15.20 21.75
CA ALA A 411 -22.96 -14.02 21.83
C ALA A 411 -23.76 -13.83 20.54
N ILE A 412 -23.11 -13.85 19.38
CA ILE A 412 -23.74 -13.66 18.07
C ILE A 412 -24.73 -14.78 17.75
N SER A 413 -24.43 -16.03 18.11
CA SER A 413 -25.38 -17.13 17.98
C SER A 413 -26.64 -16.92 18.83
N GLU A 414 -26.51 -16.33 20.01
CA GLU A 414 -27.62 -16.03 20.91
C GLU A 414 -28.47 -14.87 20.38
N LEU A 415 -27.84 -13.81 19.89
CA LEU A 415 -28.52 -12.70 19.21
C LEU A 415 -29.33 -13.19 18.01
N LYS A 416 -28.73 -14.03 17.15
CA LYS A 416 -29.41 -14.64 16.00
C LYS A 416 -30.66 -15.42 16.41
N LYS A 417 -30.56 -16.24 17.46
CA LYS A 417 -31.70 -17.02 17.98
C LYS A 417 -32.82 -16.10 18.49
N LEU A 418 -32.46 -15.02 19.20
CA LEU A 418 -33.43 -14.05 19.69
C LEU A 418 -34.15 -13.36 18.52
N ILE A 419 -33.43 -12.87 17.51
CA ILE A 419 -34.02 -12.22 16.33
C ILE A 419 -35.00 -13.16 15.63
N CYS A 420 -34.61 -14.40 15.32
CA CYS A 420 -35.50 -15.36 14.66
C CYS A 420 -36.74 -15.68 15.51
N LYS A 421 -36.60 -15.73 16.84
CA LYS A 421 -37.71 -15.99 17.76
C LYS A 421 -38.72 -14.84 17.76
N GLU A 422 -38.24 -13.60 17.90
CA GLU A 422 -39.12 -12.42 17.99
C GLU A 422 -39.80 -12.12 16.65
N THR A 423 -39.09 -12.28 15.54
CA THR A 423 -39.66 -12.12 14.18
C THR A 423 -40.57 -13.27 13.76
N ARG A 424 -40.47 -14.43 14.43
CA ARG A 424 -41.10 -15.70 14.03
C ARG A 424 -40.77 -16.12 12.59
N ASP A 425 -39.62 -15.69 12.08
CA ASP A 425 -39.14 -15.99 10.75
C ASP A 425 -37.64 -16.32 10.80
N HIS A 426 -37.27 -17.52 10.35
CA HIS A 426 -35.87 -17.93 10.27
C HIS A 426 -35.10 -17.22 9.14
N ASN A 427 -35.81 -16.68 8.14
CA ASN A 427 -35.21 -15.91 7.04
C ASN A 427 -35.10 -14.41 7.35
N SER A 428 -35.49 -13.99 8.56
CA SER A 428 -35.32 -12.60 9.01
C SER A 428 -33.85 -12.20 9.10
N VAL A 429 -32.97 -13.13 9.46
CA VAL A 429 -31.52 -12.90 9.52
C VAL A 429 -30.92 -13.21 8.15
N VAL A 430 -30.44 -12.16 7.48
CA VAL A 430 -29.81 -12.25 6.15
C VAL A 430 -28.40 -12.82 6.27
N PHE A 431 -27.62 -12.34 7.25
CA PHE A 431 -26.36 -12.96 7.63
C PHE A 431 -26.03 -12.67 9.11
N ALA A 432 -25.19 -13.52 9.70
CA ALA A 432 -24.65 -13.35 11.05
C ALA A 432 -23.28 -14.05 11.11
N GLU A 433 -22.20 -13.28 10.93
CA GLU A 433 -20.83 -13.78 10.79
C GLU A 433 -19.87 -12.87 11.55
N GLY A 434 -18.86 -13.46 12.21
CA GLY A 434 -17.98 -12.70 13.10
C GLY A 434 -18.79 -12.05 14.23
N ASP A 435 -18.67 -10.72 14.37
CA ASP A 435 -19.43 -9.85 15.26
C ASP A 435 -20.56 -9.06 14.56
N ASN A 436 -20.81 -9.35 13.28
CA ASN A 436 -21.74 -8.63 12.44
C ASN A 436 -23.04 -9.41 12.21
N ILE A 437 -24.20 -8.75 12.29
CA ILE A 437 -25.51 -9.31 11.94
C ILE A 437 -26.26 -8.33 11.04
N LEU A 438 -26.86 -8.84 9.96
CA LEU A 438 -27.86 -8.12 9.18
C LEU A 438 -29.18 -8.87 9.24
N PHE A 439 -30.24 -8.18 9.65
CA PHE A 439 -31.58 -8.76 9.72
C PHE A 439 -32.67 -7.79 9.26
N LYS A 440 -33.82 -8.34 8.90
CA LYS A 440 -35.02 -7.62 8.48
C LYS A 440 -36.13 -7.88 9.48
N ALA A 441 -36.65 -6.81 10.08
CA ALA A 441 -37.70 -6.90 11.10
C ALA A 441 -38.56 -5.64 11.12
N ARG A 442 -39.63 -5.66 11.91
CA ARG A 442 -40.33 -4.44 12.33
C ARG A 442 -39.53 -3.74 13.43
N TYR A 443 -39.68 -2.43 13.54
CA TYR A 443 -39.01 -1.69 14.60
C TYR A 443 -39.59 -2.08 15.97
N GLN A 444 -38.73 -2.56 16.87
CA GLN A 444 -39.07 -2.95 18.24
C GLN A 444 -37.93 -2.52 19.15
N VAL A 445 -38.11 -1.46 19.93
CA VAL A 445 -37.03 -0.90 20.76
C VAL A 445 -36.56 -1.88 21.82
N SER A 446 -37.50 -2.69 22.34
CA SER A 446 -37.22 -3.76 23.30
C SER A 446 -36.25 -4.81 22.75
N LEU A 447 -36.46 -5.26 21.51
CA LEU A 447 -35.54 -6.20 20.84
C LEU A 447 -34.17 -5.56 20.66
N LEU A 448 -34.07 -4.34 20.13
CA LEU A 448 -32.78 -3.70 19.85
C LEU A 448 -31.95 -3.48 21.11
N ASN A 449 -32.58 -3.00 22.19
CA ASN A 449 -31.92 -2.83 23.48
C ASN A 449 -31.49 -4.18 24.08
N GLU A 450 -32.31 -5.21 23.93
CA GLU A 450 -31.99 -6.56 24.40
C GLU A 450 -30.80 -7.15 23.63
N LEU A 451 -30.69 -6.88 22.33
CA LEU A 451 -29.53 -7.30 21.53
C LEU A 451 -28.23 -6.67 22.04
N GLN A 452 -28.22 -5.35 22.26
CA GLN A 452 -27.05 -4.64 22.82
C GLN A 452 -26.70 -5.17 24.21
N ARG A 453 -27.71 -5.39 25.07
CA ARG A 453 -27.54 -5.91 26.42
C ARG A 453 -26.93 -7.31 26.42
N ILE A 454 -27.48 -8.25 25.65
CA ILE A 454 -26.95 -9.62 25.57
C ILE A 454 -25.51 -9.61 25.08
N TYR A 455 -25.19 -8.81 24.05
CA TYR A 455 -23.82 -8.72 23.56
C TYR A 455 -22.86 -8.23 24.64
N LYS A 456 -23.24 -7.17 25.36
CA LYS A 456 -22.46 -6.59 26.46
C LYS A 456 -22.29 -7.53 27.64
N ASP A 457 -23.35 -8.21 28.05
CA ASP A 457 -23.33 -9.16 29.16
C ASP A 457 -22.42 -10.37 28.85
N LYS A 458 -22.35 -10.79 27.59
CA LYS A 458 -21.57 -11.96 27.16
C LYS A 458 -20.10 -11.63 26.89
N THR A 459 -19.85 -10.51 26.21
CA THR A 459 -18.52 -10.17 25.68
C THR A 459 -17.80 -9.13 26.53
N GLY A 460 -18.52 -8.33 27.32
CA GLY A 460 -18.01 -7.12 27.97
C GLY A 460 -17.87 -5.91 27.02
N LEU A 461 -18.19 -6.08 25.73
CA LEU A 461 -18.10 -5.05 24.69
C LEU A 461 -19.47 -4.45 24.38
N THR A 462 -19.50 -3.24 23.82
CA THR A 462 -20.75 -2.63 23.34
C THR A 462 -21.05 -3.07 21.91
N GLY A 463 -22.30 -2.86 21.48
CA GLY A 463 -22.72 -3.15 20.11
C GLY A 463 -23.44 -1.95 19.53
N THR A 464 -23.16 -1.65 18.27
CA THR A 464 -23.81 -0.57 17.53
C THR A 464 -24.88 -1.14 16.61
N ILE A 465 -26.05 -0.49 16.57
CA ILE A 465 -27.15 -0.84 15.66
C ILE A 465 -27.47 0.32 14.74
N GLY A 466 -27.52 0.05 13.44
CA GLY A 466 -27.91 0.99 12.39
C GLY A 466 -29.10 0.43 11.63
N TYR A 467 -30.12 1.26 11.35
CA TYR A 467 -31.31 0.80 10.65
C TYR A 467 -31.81 1.76 9.58
N GLY A 468 -32.49 1.19 8.58
CA GLY A 468 -33.03 1.90 7.42
C GLY A 468 -33.98 1.01 6.61
N LYS A 469 -34.70 1.59 5.66
CA LYS A 469 -35.59 0.84 4.74
C LYS A 469 -34.80 0.12 3.65
N THR A 470 -33.57 0.55 3.39
CA THR A 470 -32.67 0.00 2.38
C THR A 470 -31.31 -0.38 2.97
N LEU A 471 -30.57 -1.25 2.31
CA LEU A 471 -29.22 -1.64 2.75
C LEU A 471 -28.22 -0.47 2.76
N PRO A 472 -28.22 0.46 1.78
CA PRO A 472 -27.39 1.67 1.85
C PRO A 472 -27.66 2.54 3.08
N GLU A 473 -28.92 2.69 3.49
CA GLU A 473 -29.29 3.42 4.71
C GLU A 473 -28.72 2.75 5.97
N VAL A 474 -28.78 1.42 6.05
CA VAL A 474 -28.18 0.66 7.16
C VAL A 474 -26.68 0.89 7.22
N ALA A 475 -25.98 0.76 6.09
CA ALA A 475 -24.53 0.95 6.04
C ALA A 475 -24.12 2.37 6.48
N LEU A 476 -24.86 3.39 6.04
CA LEU A 476 -24.68 4.78 6.47
C LEU A 476 -24.97 4.98 7.96
N ALA A 477 -26.07 4.42 8.46
CA ALA A 477 -26.45 4.50 9.87
C ALA A 477 -25.38 3.89 10.78
N MET A 478 -24.87 2.71 10.40
CA MET A 478 -23.76 2.06 11.11
C MET A 478 -22.51 2.93 11.14
N ARG A 479 -22.08 3.46 9.99
CA ARG A 479 -20.90 4.34 9.93
C ARG A 479 -21.05 5.57 10.80
N LEU A 480 -22.20 6.25 10.72
CA LEU A 480 -22.50 7.46 11.48
C LEU A 480 -22.64 7.21 12.98
N SER A 481 -23.11 6.03 13.36
CA SER A 481 -23.24 5.63 14.75
C SER A 481 -21.87 5.33 15.38
N LYS A 482 -21.05 4.48 14.75
CA LYS A 482 -19.69 4.17 15.23
C LYS A 482 -18.80 5.39 15.32
N ALA A 483 -18.88 6.24 14.31
CA ALA A 483 -18.27 7.55 14.27
C ALA A 483 -18.54 8.42 15.52
N LYS A 484 -19.75 8.36 16.09
CA LYS A 484 -20.15 9.11 17.28
C LYS A 484 -19.82 8.40 18.60
N GLY A 485 -18.97 7.38 18.56
CA GLY A 485 -18.52 6.64 19.74
C GLY A 485 -19.16 5.27 19.93
N GLY A 486 -20.01 4.81 18.99
CA GLY A 486 -20.64 3.49 19.06
C GLY A 486 -21.76 3.41 20.10
N ASP A 487 -21.99 2.21 20.66
CA ASP A 487 -22.97 1.88 21.70
C ASP A 487 -24.34 2.55 21.54
N SER A 488 -24.86 2.57 20.31
CA SER A 488 -26.10 3.28 20.03
C SER A 488 -26.90 2.68 18.89
N VAL A 489 -28.20 2.98 18.92
CA VAL A 489 -29.18 2.60 17.89
C VAL A 489 -29.48 3.83 17.04
N MET A 490 -29.17 3.78 15.75
CA MET A 490 -29.32 4.91 14.84
C MET A 490 -30.16 4.53 13.61
N GLY A 491 -31.20 5.32 13.34
CA GLY A 491 -32.01 5.20 12.14
C GLY A 491 -31.68 6.27 11.12
N ILE A 492 -31.62 5.90 9.85
CA ILE A 492 -31.44 6.85 8.75
C ILE A 492 -32.43 6.57 7.62
N ALA A 493 -32.90 7.65 7.00
CA ALA A 493 -33.52 7.63 5.69
C ALA A 493 -32.74 8.52 4.71
N LEU A 494 -32.64 8.06 3.46
CA LEU A 494 -32.18 8.88 2.35
C LEU A 494 -33.39 9.52 1.68
N LYS A 495 -33.42 10.85 1.57
CA LYS A 495 -34.45 11.56 0.80
C LYS A 495 -33.99 11.78 -0.63
N ASP A 496 -34.91 11.65 -1.57
CA ASP A 496 -34.68 12.12 -2.92
C ASP A 496 -34.46 13.65 -2.90
N PRO A 497 -33.48 14.17 -3.66
CA PRO A 497 -33.18 15.60 -3.71
C PRO A 497 -34.34 16.49 -4.23
N GLY A 498 -35.47 15.92 -4.63
CA GLY A 498 -36.67 16.62 -5.11
C GLY A 498 -37.77 16.92 -4.07
N GLU A 499 -37.72 16.36 -2.85
CA GLU A 499 -38.79 16.54 -1.83
C GLU A 499 -38.49 17.60 -0.76
N ALA A 500 -37.76 18.66 -1.11
CA ALA A 500 -37.59 19.81 -0.24
C ALA A 500 -38.74 20.83 -0.43
N GLY A 501 -39.80 20.70 0.38
CA GLY A 501 -40.66 21.84 0.74
C GLY A 501 -42.12 21.81 0.27
N SER A 502 -42.94 20.96 0.88
CA SER A 502 -44.39 21.22 1.00
C SER A 502 -44.83 21.10 2.46
N SER A 503 -44.33 22.00 3.32
CA SER A 503 -44.99 22.25 4.60
C SER A 503 -46.25 23.07 4.33
N GLY A 504 -47.41 22.45 4.51
CA GLY A 504 -48.72 23.03 4.24
C GLY A 504 -48.99 24.27 5.09
N SER A 505 -49.37 25.36 4.42
CA SER A 505 -50.20 26.41 5.00
C SER A 505 -51.67 26.07 4.73
N THR A 506 -52.34 25.39 5.66
CA THR A 506 -53.81 25.42 5.72
C THR A 506 -54.20 26.57 6.63
N ALA A 507 -54.48 27.72 6.01
CA ALA A 507 -55.34 28.75 6.58
C ALA A 507 -56.43 29.03 5.54
N GLY A 508 -57.64 28.61 5.89
CA GLY A 508 -58.90 28.84 5.20
C GLY A 508 -60.01 28.54 6.18
#